data_AF-A0A2Z3H283-F1
#
_entry.id   AF-A0A2Z3H283-F1
#
_cell.length_a   1.000
_cell.length_b   1.000
_cell.length_c   1.000
_cell.angle_alpha   90.00
_cell.angle_beta   90.00
_cell.angle_gamma   90.00
#
_symmetry.space_group_name_H-M   'P 1'
#
loop_
_entity.id
_entity.type
_entity.pdbx_description
1 polymer ?
#
loop_
_entity_poly.entity_id
_entity_poly.type
_entity_poly.pdbx_seq_one_letter_code
_entity_poly.pdbx_strand_id
1 'polypeptide(L)'
;MVEAYLSYLGDHAVMTAMVFFVGRALRRGIGAESEARRIHGRYVFWWAVGAVAVGGPLGPLVAGADLPNGAIGFDLFCLLGGLLAGTLHGAIVLAVRPPQPSVAGDSDAERVAAPNRRGL
;
A
#
# COMPACT_ATOMS: atom_id res chain seq x y z
N MET A 1 28.14 8.03 -19.72
CA MET A 1 27.64 7.19 -18.60
C MET A 1 27.02 8.02 -17.48
N VAL A 2 27.73 8.98 -16.87
CA VAL A 2 27.20 9.75 -15.73
C VAL A 2 25.93 10.55 -16.07
N GLU A 3 25.88 11.24 -17.21
CA GLU A 3 24.69 12.02 -17.61
C GLU A 3 23.45 11.14 -17.87
N ALA A 4 23.61 9.99 -18.53
CA ALA A 4 22.54 9.02 -18.75
C ALA A 4 22.01 8.45 -17.42
N TYR A 5 22.91 8.19 -16.46
CA TYR A 5 22.54 7.73 -15.13
C TYR A 5 21.81 8.81 -14.31
N LEU A 6 22.22 10.08 -14.41
CA LEU A 6 21.53 11.20 -13.76
C LEU A 6 20.14 11.44 -14.35
N SER A 7 19.99 11.35 -15.67
CA SER A 7 18.68 11.41 -16.33
C SER A 7 17.77 10.27 -15.86
N TYR A 8 18.31 9.05 -15.78
CA TYR A 8 17.58 7.90 -15.26
C TYR A 8 17.13 8.10 -13.80
N LEU A 9 18.01 8.58 -12.93
CA LEU A 9 17.64 8.89 -11.54
C LEU A 9 16.54 9.95 -11.46
N GLY A 10 16.53 10.92 -12.38
CA GLY A 10 15.46 11.90 -12.50
C GLY A 10 14.11 11.25 -12.80
N ASP A 11 14.05 10.43 -13.86
CA ASP A 11 12.83 9.71 -14.25
C ASP A 11 12.36 8.74 -13.16
N HIS A 12 13.30 8.04 -12.52
CA HIS A 12 13.04 7.14 -11.41
C HIS A 12 12.48 7.88 -10.19
N ALA A 13 13.03 9.06 -9.86
CA ALA A 13 12.52 9.90 -8.77
C ALA A 13 11.08 10.38 -9.06
N VAL A 14 10.80 10.77 -10.30
CA VAL A 14 9.44 11.15 -10.73
C VAL A 14 8.48 9.96 -10.60
N MET A 15 8.88 8.78 -11.05
CA MET A 15 8.05 7.57 -10.90
C MET A 15 7.81 7.20 -9.44
N THR A 16 8.84 7.24 -8.61
CA THR A 16 8.73 6.99 -7.16
C THR A 16 7.76 7.98 -6.52
N ALA A 17 7.86 9.27 -6.86
CA ALA A 17 6.93 10.29 -6.41
C ALA A 17 5.50 10.00 -6.88
N MET A 18 5.31 9.60 -8.15
CA MET A 18 4.01 9.24 -8.69
C MET A 18 3.39 8.05 -7.93
N VAL A 19 4.15 6.97 -7.71
CA VAL A 19 3.70 5.80 -6.93
C VAL A 19 3.31 6.23 -5.51
N PHE A 20 4.10 7.11 -4.88
CA PHE A 20 3.78 7.66 -3.57
C PHE A 20 2.48 8.46 -3.56
N PHE A 21 2.28 9.39 -4.49
CA PHE A 21 1.08 10.23 -4.52
C PHE A 21 -0.17 9.45 -4.90
N VAL A 22 -0.10 8.59 -5.91
CA VAL A 22 -1.21 7.71 -6.32
C VAL A 22 -1.56 6.76 -5.18
N GLY A 23 -0.59 6.09 -4.58
CA GLY A 23 -0.82 5.21 -3.43
C GLY A 23 -1.39 5.95 -2.23
N ARG A 24 -0.95 7.19 -1.97
CA ARG A 24 -1.50 8.04 -0.90
C ARG A 24 -2.93 8.48 -1.19
N ALA A 25 -3.26 8.79 -2.45
CA ALA A 25 -4.62 9.12 -2.87
C ALA A 25 -5.56 7.90 -2.75
N LEU A 26 -5.13 6.74 -3.26
CA LEU A 26 -5.88 5.49 -3.15
C LEU A 26 -6.11 5.09 -1.69
N ARG A 27 -5.10 5.22 -0.83
CA ARG A 27 -5.24 4.93 0.60
C ARG A 27 -6.22 5.87 1.30
N ARG A 28 -6.35 7.12 0.86
CA ARG A 28 -7.35 8.06 1.37
C ARG A 28 -8.75 7.77 0.82
N GLY A 29 -8.87 7.39 -0.45
CA GLY A 29 -10.16 7.10 -1.09
C GLY A 29 -10.75 5.75 -0.68
N ILE A 30 -9.92 4.72 -0.49
CA ILE A 30 -10.36 3.33 -0.21
C ILE A 30 -10.37 3.05 1.32
N GLY A 31 -9.76 3.92 2.13
CA GLY A 31 -9.45 3.67 3.53
C GLY A 31 -10.58 3.79 4.57
N ALA A 32 -11.86 3.78 4.17
CA ALA A 32 -12.95 4.22 5.07
C ALA A 32 -13.82 3.11 5.71
N GLU A 33 -13.86 1.88 5.18
CA GLU A 33 -14.91 0.94 5.61
C GLU A 33 -14.51 -0.04 6.72
N SER A 34 -13.23 -0.43 6.85
CA SER A 34 -12.83 -1.36 7.91
C SER A 34 -11.38 -1.16 8.38
N GLU A 35 -11.15 -1.38 9.66
CA GLU A 35 -9.81 -1.32 10.26
C GLU A 35 -8.84 -2.30 9.60
N ALA A 36 -9.35 -3.48 9.21
CA ALA A 36 -8.60 -4.47 8.46
C ALA A 36 -8.06 -3.93 7.12
N ARG A 37 -8.92 -3.24 6.34
CA ARG A 37 -8.52 -2.61 5.06
C ARG A 37 -7.53 -1.47 5.27
N ARG A 38 -7.66 -0.68 6.35
CA ARG A 38 -6.67 0.36 6.70
C ARG A 38 -5.30 -0.22 7.00
N ILE A 39 -5.24 -1.29 7.79
CA ILE A 39 -3.99 -1.96 8.17
C ILE A 39 -3.36 -2.58 6.92
N HIS A 40 -4.11 -3.37 6.16
CA HIS A 40 -3.63 -4.01 4.94
C HIS A 40 -3.13 -2.99 3.90
N GLY A 41 -3.95 -1.98 3.58
CA GLY A 41 -3.59 -0.94 2.62
C GLY A 41 -2.38 -0.08 3.06
N ARG A 42 -2.11 0.04 4.37
CA ARG A 42 -0.90 0.71 4.87
C ARG A 42 0.36 -0.07 4.51
N TYR A 43 0.36 -1.40 4.68
CA TYR A 43 1.53 -2.22 4.37
C TYR A 43 1.76 -2.33 2.87
N VAL A 44 0.71 -2.56 2.08
CA VAL A 44 0.79 -2.59 0.61
C VAL A 44 1.39 -1.28 0.08
N PHE A 45 0.93 -0.14 0.57
CA PHE A 45 1.46 1.17 0.18
C PHE A 45 2.96 1.31 0.47
N TRP A 46 3.39 1.03 1.71
CA TRP A 46 4.79 1.24 2.09
C TRP A 46 5.74 0.28 1.42
N TRP A 47 5.32 -0.97 1.18
CA TRP A 47 6.12 -1.92 0.44
C TRP A 47 6.24 -1.56 -1.04
N ALA A 48 5.16 -1.12 -1.68
CA ALA A 48 5.18 -0.67 -3.08
C ALA A 48 6.13 0.52 -3.27
N VAL A 49 6.01 1.56 -2.42
CA VAL A 49 6.89 2.73 -2.47
C VAL A 49 8.33 2.35 -2.15
N GLY A 50 8.55 1.59 -1.07
CA GLY A 50 9.89 1.20 -0.63
C GLY A 50 10.62 0.33 -1.65
N ALA A 51 9.91 -0.62 -2.28
CA ALA A 51 10.50 -1.49 -3.28
C ALA A 51 10.95 -0.71 -4.52
N VAL A 52 10.14 0.25 -5.00
CA VAL A 52 10.54 1.12 -6.12
C VAL A 52 11.71 2.02 -5.71
N ALA A 53 11.59 2.73 -4.58
CA ALA A 53 12.59 3.71 -4.14
C ALA A 53 13.99 3.09 -3.87
N VAL A 54 14.04 1.85 -3.38
CA VAL A 54 15.29 1.14 -3.08
C VAL A 54 15.75 0.31 -4.27
N GLY A 55 14.81 -0.32 -4.98
CA GLY A 55 15.11 -1.21 -6.09
C GLY A 55 15.57 -0.47 -7.34
N GLY A 56 14.89 0.61 -7.74
CA GLY A 56 15.20 1.27 -9.00
C GLY A 56 16.63 1.78 -9.16
N PRO A 57 17.26 2.40 -8.13
CA PRO A 57 18.68 2.75 -8.21
C PRO A 57 19.60 1.54 -8.46
N LEU A 58 19.17 0.33 -8.11
CA LEU A 58 19.89 -0.93 -8.38
C LEU A 58 19.60 -1.49 -9.79
N GLY A 59 18.53 -1.05 -10.45
CA GLY A 59 18.14 -1.53 -11.78
C GLY A 59 19.25 -1.42 -12.83
N PRO A 60 19.90 -0.26 -13.01
CA PRO A 60 21.03 -0.12 -13.93
C PRO A 60 22.26 -0.96 -13.55
N LEU A 61 22.45 -1.27 -12.25
CA LEU A 61 23.53 -2.11 -11.77
C LEU A 61 23.29 -3.60 -12.06
N VAL A 62 22.02 -4.02 -12.11
CA VAL A 62 21.62 -5.42 -12.33
C VAL A 62 21.37 -5.72 -13.80
N ALA A 63 20.72 -4.81 -14.53
CA ALA A 63 20.36 -4.99 -15.94
C ALA A 63 21.45 -4.55 -16.93
N GLY A 64 22.49 -3.88 -16.44
CA GLY A 64 23.47 -3.17 -17.27
C GLY A 64 22.92 -1.82 -17.73
N ALA A 65 23.76 -0.77 -17.66
CA ALA A 65 23.37 0.62 -17.91
C ALA A 65 22.91 0.92 -19.37
N ASP A 66 23.10 -0.02 -20.29
CA ASP A 66 22.87 0.17 -21.73
C ASP A 66 21.47 -0.24 -22.21
N LEU A 67 20.59 -0.69 -21.32
CA LEU A 67 19.22 -1.09 -21.68
C LEU A 67 18.18 -0.10 -21.12
N PRO A 68 17.78 0.93 -21.89
CA PRO A 68 16.75 1.89 -21.46
C PRO A 68 15.41 1.19 -21.11
N ASN A 69 15.09 0.08 -21.78
CA ASN A 69 13.92 -0.73 -21.47
C ASN A 69 14.10 -1.65 -20.24
N GLY A 70 15.34 -2.00 -19.91
CA GLY A 70 15.66 -2.85 -18.76
C GLY A 70 15.42 -2.15 -17.43
N ALA A 71 15.74 -0.85 -17.37
CA ALA A 71 15.56 -0.05 -16.17
C ALA A 71 14.08 0.21 -15.84
N ILE A 72 13.26 0.50 -16.84
CA ILE A 72 11.79 0.64 -16.70
C ILE A 72 11.16 -0.69 -16.28
N GLY A 73 11.59 -1.80 -16.90
CA GLY A 73 11.13 -3.14 -16.53
C GLY A 73 11.48 -3.52 -15.09
N PHE A 74 12.66 -3.09 -14.61
CA PHE A 74 13.10 -3.32 -13.24
C PHE A 74 12.24 -2.56 -12.23
N ASP A 75 11.93 -1.30 -12.51
CA ASP A 75 11.08 -0.51 -11.63
C ASP A 75 9.65 -1.06 -11.52
N LEU A 76 9.10 -1.55 -12.64
CA LEU A 76 7.82 -2.24 -12.64
C LEU A 76 7.88 -3.56 -11.86
N PHE A 77 8.97 -4.32 -12.00
CA PHE A 77 9.21 -5.53 -11.22
C PHE A 77 9.27 -5.22 -9.72
N CYS A 78 9.98 -4.17 -9.32
CA CYS A 78 10.04 -3.70 -7.95
C CYS A 78 8.66 -3.28 -7.43
N LEU A 79 7.87 -2.57 -8.23
CA LEU A 79 6.51 -2.19 -7.87
C LEU A 79 5.64 -3.44 -7.60
N LEU A 80 5.66 -4.40 -8.52
CA LEU A 80 4.90 -5.66 -8.38
C LEU A 80 5.38 -6.48 -7.17
N GLY A 81 6.68 -6.60 -6.98
CA GLY A 81 7.28 -7.28 -5.82
C GLY A 81 6.89 -6.61 -4.50
N GLY A 82 6.90 -5.27 -4.45
CA GLY A 82 6.44 -4.50 -3.30
C GLY A 82 4.95 -4.68 -3.03
N LEU A 83 4.10 -4.69 -4.06
CA LEU A 83 2.67 -4.96 -3.90
C LEU A 83 2.42 -6.37 -3.33
N LEU A 84 3.12 -7.38 -3.84
CA LEU A 84 3.03 -8.76 -3.36
C LEU A 84 3.50 -8.88 -1.90
N ALA A 85 4.70 -8.35 -1.60
CA ALA A 85 5.28 -8.37 -0.25
C ALA A 85 4.38 -7.64 0.75
N GLY A 86 3.80 -6.52 0.35
CA GLY A 86 2.88 -5.76 1.19
C GLY A 86 1.53 -6.44 1.40
N THR A 87 1.03 -7.17 0.40
CA THR A 87 -0.17 -7.98 0.54
C THR A 87 0.07 -9.12 1.52
N LEU A 88 1.19 -9.84 1.37
CA LEU A 88 1.57 -10.93 2.26
C LEU A 88 1.81 -10.43 3.69
N HIS A 89 2.54 -9.33 3.87
CA HIS A 89 2.79 -8.74 5.18
C HIS A 89 1.46 -8.27 5.82
N GLY A 90 0.58 -7.62 5.06
CA GLY A 90 -0.75 -7.23 5.53
C GLY A 90 -1.59 -8.43 5.98
N ALA A 91 -1.56 -9.54 5.25
CA ALA A 91 -2.27 -10.76 5.61
C ALA A 91 -1.71 -11.40 6.90
N ILE A 92 -0.38 -11.48 7.04
CA ILE A 92 0.27 -11.98 8.25
C ILE A 92 -0.10 -11.13 9.47
N VAL A 93 -0.07 -9.80 9.34
CA VAL A 93 -0.42 -8.90 10.45
C VAL A 93 -1.88 -9.09 10.87
N LEU A 94 -2.81 -9.27 9.93
CA LEU A 94 -4.21 -9.53 10.25
C LEU A 94 -4.43 -10.91 10.87
N ALA A 95 -3.64 -11.92 10.48
CA ALA A 95 -3.69 -13.24 11.10
C ALA A 95 -3.19 -13.20 12.56
N VAL A 96 -2.15 -12.41 12.85
CA VAL A 96 -1.59 -12.25 14.21
C VAL A 96 -2.43 -11.29 15.06
N ARG A 97 -3.01 -10.26 14.45
CA ARG A 97 -3.79 -9.21 15.11
C ARG A 97 -5.12 -9.04 14.37
N PRO A 98 -6.09 -9.92 14.62
CA PRO A 98 -7.40 -9.79 14.01
C PRO A 98 -8.02 -8.45 14.44
N PRO A 99 -8.70 -7.76 13.51
CA PRO A 99 -9.42 -6.53 13.81
C PRO A 99 -10.48 -6.81 14.89
N GLN A 100 -10.55 -5.93 15.89
CA GLN A 100 -11.59 -6.03 16.91
C GLN A 100 -12.95 -5.75 16.24
N PRO A 101 -13.99 -6.55 16.50
CA PRO A 101 -15.34 -6.20 16.06
C PRO A 101 -15.73 -4.86 16.68
N SER A 102 -16.15 -3.90 15.86
CA SER A 102 -16.64 -2.62 16.35
C SER A 102 -17.91 -2.87 17.18
N VAL A 103 -17.88 -2.49 18.46
CA VAL A 103 -18.97 -2.65 19.46
C VAL A 103 -20.28 -1.93 19.07
N ALA A 104 -20.33 -1.25 17.93
CA ALA A 104 -21.51 -0.53 17.44
C ALA A 104 -22.75 -1.39 17.15
N GLY A 105 -22.62 -2.73 17.10
CA GLY A 105 -23.76 -3.63 16.89
C GLY A 105 -24.58 -3.98 18.13
N ASP A 106 -24.05 -3.80 19.35
CA ASP A 106 -24.76 -4.18 20.58
C ASP A 106 -25.76 -3.11 21.03
N SER A 107 -25.49 -1.84 20.76
CA SER A 107 -26.39 -0.74 21.15
C SER A 107 -27.72 -0.73 20.38
N ASP A 108 -27.76 -1.31 19.18
CA ASP A 108 -28.99 -1.47 18.39
C ASP A 108 -29.78 -2.71 18.83
N ALA A 109 -29.09 -3.79 19.23
CA ALA A 109 -29.73 -4.95 19.83
C ALA A 109 -30.35 -4.63 21.20
N GLU A 110 -29.68 -3.81 22.02
CA GLU A 110 -30.20 -3.34 23.31
C GLU A 110 -31.38 -2.36 23.15
N ARG A 111 -31.38 -1.52 22.10
CA ARG A 111 -32.53 -0.66 21.76
C ARG A 111 -33.74 -1.44 21.27
N VAL A 112 -33.54 -2.53 20.55
CA VAL A 112 -34.63 -3.41 20.09
C VAL A 112 -35.16 -4.29 21.23
N ALA A 113 -34.32 -4.66 22.20
CA ALA A 113 -34.69 -5.46 23.35
C ALA A 113 -35.33 -4.66 24.51
N ALA A 114 -35.27 -3.33 24.51
CA ALA A 114 -35.87 -2.50 25.54
C ALA A 114 -37.41 -2.46 25.38
N PRO A 115 -38.21 -3.08 26.26
CA PRO A 115 -39.66 -3.01 26.17
C PRO A 115 -40.10 -1.56 26.35
N ASN A 116 -40.93 -1.09 25.43
CA ASN A 116 -41.52 0.23 25.42
C ASN A 116 -42.33 0.48 26.72
N ARG A 117 -41.68 0.99 27.77
CA ARG A 117 -42.29 1.29 29.09
C ARG A 117 -43.07 2.62 29.11
N ARG A 118 -43.51 3.16 27.97
CA ARG A 118 -44.25 4.44 27.91
C ARG A 118 -45.74 4.25 27.56
N GLY A 119 -46.45 3.48 28.39
CA GLY A 119 -47.89 3.30 28.24
C GLY A 119 -48.55 2.82 29.53
N LEU A 120 -48.54 3.65 30.57
CA LEU A 120 -49.50 3.65 31.67
C LEU A 120 -49.80 5.10 32.03
#